data_AF-A0A258D3G9-F1
#
_entry.id   AF-A0A258D3G9-F1
#
_cell.length_a   1.000
_cell.length_b   1.000
_cell.length_c   1.000
_cell.angle_alpha   90.00
_cell.angle_beta   90.00
_cell.angle_gamma   90.00
#
_symmetry.space_group_name_H-M   'P 1'
#
loop_
_entity.id
_entity.type
_entity.pdbx_description
1 polymer ?
#
loop_
_entity_poly.entity_id
_entity_poly.type
_entity_poly.pdbx_seq_one_letter_code
_entity_poly.pdbx_strand_id
1 'polypeptide(L)'
;MSTDQDLDTQKAAARAWFESLRDQICAAFEQLEDEAPADLYPGAPGRFEKKAWDRPAGGGGVMGMMHGRLFEKVGVHVSTVFGTFTPEMAKNMPGAAEDPRF
;
A
#
# COMPACT_ATOMS: atom_id res chain seq x y z
N MET A 1 21.99 -18.25 -13.15
CA MET A 1 20.67 -17.92 -12.56
C MET A 1 19.90 -17.16 -13.62
N SER A 2 18.65 -17.54 -13.91
CA SER A 2 17.86 -16.90 -14.97
C SER A 2 17.46 -15.48 -14.55
N THR A 3 17.41 -14.54 -15.50
CA THR A 3 16.98 -13.14 -15.29
C THR A 3 15.61 -13.05 -14.61
N ASP A 4 14.71 -14.01 -14.85
CA ASP A 4 13.38 -14.05 -14.21
C ASP A 4 13.45 -14.31 -12.69
N GLN A 5 14.39 -15.13 -12.23
CA GLN A 5 14.55 -15.40 -10.79
C GLN A 5 15.06 -14.16 -10.02
N ASP A 6 15.87 -13.33 -10.68
CA ASP A 6 16.37 -12.09 -10.12
C ASP A 6 15.24 -11.05 -10.01
N LEU A 7 14.42 -10.93 -11.06
CA LEU A 7 13.26 -10.02 -11.05
C LEU A 7 12.21 -10.40 -9.99
N ASP A 8 11.88 -11.69 -9.83
CA ASP A 8 10.95 -12.13 -8.79
C ASP A 8 11.47 -11.84 -7.37
N THR A 9 12.78 -11.99 -7.16
CA THR A 9 13.44 -11.63 -5.90
C THR A 9 13.33 -10.13 -5.63
N GLN A 10 13.59 -9.30 -6.64
CA GLN A 10 13.47 -7.84 -6.52
C GLN A 10 12.02 -7.40 -6.27
N LYS A 11 11.04 -8.03 -6.95
CA LYS A 11 9.60 -7.79 -6.70
C LYS A 11 9.21 -8.13 -5.25
N ALA A 12 9.68 -9.27 -4.73
CA ALA A 12 9.43 -9.65 -3.34
C ALA A 12 10.08 -8.68 -2.34
N ALA A 13 11.32 -8.25 -2.60
CA ALA A 13 12.02 -7.27 -1.77
C ALA A 13 11.30 -5.90 -1.77
N ALA A 14 10.87 -5.43 -2.95
CA ALA A 14 10.11 -4.18 -3.07
C ALA A 14 8.78 -4.25 -2.32
N ARG A 15 8.03 -5.36 -2.46
CA ARG A 15 6.78 -5.58 -1.72
C ARG A 15 7.00 -5.46 -0.21
N ALA A 16 7.97 -6.20 0.32
CA ALA A 16 8.26 -6.18 1.76
C ALA A 16 8.66 -4.79 2.25
N TRP A 17 9.45 -4.05 1.45
CA TRP A 17 9.85 -2.69 1.76
C TRP A 17 8.65 -1.72 1.82
N PHE A 18 7.75 -1.75 0.84
CA PHE A 18 6.56 -0.90 0.83
C PHE A 18 5.58 -1.25 1.97
N GLU A 19 5.43 -2.54 2.29
CA GLU A 19 4.63 -2.97 3.45
C GLU A 19 5.22 -2.45 4.77
N SER A 20 6.55 -2.49 4.92
CA SER A 20 7.24 -1.91 6.07
C SER A 20 7.09 -0.39 6.14
N LEU A 21 7.20 0.32 5.02
CA LEU A 21 7.00 1.76 4.96
C LEU A 21 5.57 2.13 5.36
N ARG A 22 4.56 1.41 4.89
CA ARG A 22 3.15 1.58 5.32
C ARG A 22 3.05 1.49 6.85
N ASP A 23 3.65 0.46 7.46
CA ASP A 23 3.54 0.25 8.90
C ASP A 23 4.26 1.34 9.71
N GLN A 24 5.41 1.83 9.22
CA GLN A 24 6.11 2.97 9.82
C GLN A 24 5.27 4.25 9.77
N ILE A 25 4.61 4.53 8.64
CA ILE A 25 3.73 5.70 8.48
C ILE A 25 2.51 5.57 9.41
N CYS A 26 1.86 4.40 9.47
CA CYS A 26 0.75 4.17 10.37
C CYS A 26 1.16 4.40 11.84
N ALA A 27 2.28 3.84 12.26
CA ALA A 27 2.78 4.01 13.63
C ALA A 27 3.07 5.48 13.98
N ALA A 28 3.64 6.24 13.04
CA ALA A 28 3.89 7.67 13.25
C ALA A 28 2.59 8.46 13.46
N PHE A 29 1.55 8.16 12.70
CA PHE A 29 0.23 8.81 12.88
C PHE A 29 -0.44 8.41 14.20
N GLU A 30 -0.37 7.14 14.60
CA GLU A 30 -0.90 6.68 15.89
C GLU A 30 -0.15 7.30 17.08
N GLN A 31 1.16 7.47 16.96
CA GLN A 31 1.97 8.17 17.96
C GLN A 31 1.54 9.64 18.09
N LEU A 32 1.30 10.34 16.97
CA LEU A 32 0.83 11.72 17.00
C LEU A 32 -0.57 11.84 17.65
N GLU A 33 -1.47 10.87 17.43
CA GLU A 33 -2.76 10.79 18.13
C GLU A 33 -2.61 10.61 19.66
N ASP A 34 -1.59 9.85 20.08
CA ASP A 34 -1.27 9.62 21.49
C ASP A 34 -0.69 10.86 22.16
N GLU A 35 0.21 11.56 21.48
CA GLU A 35 0.90 12.75 22.00
C GLU A 35 0.03 14.01 21.96
N ALA A 36 -1.09 14.00 21.23
CA ALA A 36 -2.00 15.14 21.13
C ALA A 36 -2.49 15.61 22.52
N PRO A 37 -2.40 16.91 22.85
CA PRO A 37 -2.89 17.44 24.12
C PRO A 37 -4.38 17.18 24.31
N ALA A 38 -4.76 16.52 25.41
CA ALA A 38 -6.14 16.11 25.65
C ALA A 38 -7.12 17.26 25.96
N ASP A 39 -6.60 18.41 26.37
CA ASP A 39 -7.34 19.65 26.58
C ASP A 39 -7.78 20.30 25.26
N LEU A 40 -6.95 20.20 24.22
CA LEU A 40 -7.25 20.69 22.87
C LEU A 40 -7.97 19.64 22.01
N TYR A 41 -7.63 18.36 22.20
CA TYR A 41 -8.16 17.23 21.43
C TYR A 41 -8.76 16.19 22.40
N PRO A 42 -10.00 16.39 22.87
CA PRO A 42 -10.64 15.46 23.79
C PRO A 42 -11.04 14.16 23.07
N GLY A 43 -11.13 13.06 23.83
CA GLY A 43 -11.51 11.74 23.31
C GLY A 43 -10.34 10.77 23.24
N ALA A 44 -10.62 9.57 22.73
CA ALA A 44 -9.61 8.53 22.58
C ALA A 44 -8.75 8.77 21.33
N PRO A 45 -7.42 8.52 21.39
CA PRO A 45 -6.56 8.51 20.21
C PRO A 45 -7.08 7.59 19.10
N GLY A 46 -7.00 8.06 17.86
CA GLY A 46 -7.32 7.26 16.67
C GLY A 46 -6.34 6.10 16.46
N ARG A 47 -6.83 5.02 15.84
CA ARG A 47 -6.03 3.84 15.44
C ARG A 47 -6.41 3.38 14.05
N PHE A 48 -5.46 2.75 13.34
CA PHE A 48 -5.72 2.24 12.00
C PHE A 48 -6.56 0.96 12.02
N GLU A 49 -7.63 0.98 11.24
CA GLU A 49 -8.35 -0.21 10.80
C GLU A 49 -7.77 -0.65 9.45
N LYS A 50 -7.21 -1.86 9.40
CA LYS A 50 -6.61 -2.45 8.20
C LYS A 50 -7.54 -3.49 7.59
N LYS A 51 -7.85 -3.34 6.30
CA LYS A 51 -8.66 -4.27 5.52
C LYS A 51 -7.89 -4.78 4.32
N ALA A 52 -7.59 -6.08 4.32
CA ALA A 52 -7.05 -6.77 3.16
C ALA A 52 -8.11 -6.91 2.07
N TRP A 53 -7.67 -6.88 0.82
CA TRP A 53 -8.50 -7.13 -0.35
C TRP A 53 -7.67 -7.80 -1.45
N ASP A 54 -8.36 -8.58 -2.26
CA ASP A 54 -7.78 -9.32 -3.39
C ASP A 54 -8.33 -8.80 -4.71
N ARG A 55 -7.48 -8.80 -5.74
CA ARG A 55 -7.86 -8.44 -7.10
C ARG A 55 -8.07 -9.72 -7.92
N PRO A 56 -9.27 -9.98 -8.47
CA PRO A 56 -9.51 -11.20 -9.27
C PRO A 56 -8.54 -11.38 -10.45
N ALA A 57 -8.08 -10.27 -11.03
CA ALA A 57 -7.14 -10.26 -12.15
C ALA A 57 -5.65 -10.33 -11.74
N GLY A 58 -5.35 -10.60 -10.46
CA GLY A 58 -3.99 -10.77 -9.94
C GLY A 58 -3.57 -9.69 -8.94
N GLY A 59 -3.01 -10.14 -7.82
CA GLY A 59 -2.54 -9.33 -6.71
C GLY A 59 -3.62 -8.90 -5.73
N GLY A 60 -3.38 -7.79 -5.02
CA GLY A 60 -4.25 -7.28 -3.97
C GLY A 60 -3.57 -6.19 -3.16
N GLY A 61 -4.08 -5.93 -1.97
CA GLY A 61 -3.51 -4.92 -1.10
C GLY A 61 -4.15 -4.86 0.28
N VAL A 62 -3.69 -3.90 1.07
CA VAL A 62 -4.23 -3.58 2.39
C VAL A 62 -4.58 -2.10 2.42
N MET A 63 -5.84 -1.82 2.69
CA MET A 63 -6.30 -0.47 2.98
C MET A 63 -6.22 -0.22 4.49
N GLY A 64 -5.43 0.76 4.92
CA GLY A 64 -5.48 1.30 6.28
C GLY A 64 -6.25 2.61 6.32
N MET A 65 -7.24 2.71 7.21
CA MET A 65 -7.98 3.94 7.49
C MET A 65 -7.94 4.24 8.98
N MET A 66 -7.77 5.51 9.34
CA MET A 66 -7.83 5.99 10.72
C MET A 66 -8.71 7.25 10.78
N HIS A 67 -9.54 7.33 11.81
CA HIS A 67 -10.20 8.56 12.24
C HIS A 67 -9.86 8.74 13.71
N GLY A 68 -9.52 9.95 14.12
CA GLY A 68 -9.04 10.20 15.47
C GLY A 68 -9.40 11.58 15.97
N ARG A 69 -8.88 11.89 17.16
CA ARG A 69 -9.14 13.17 17.82
C ARG A 69 -8.24 14.28 17.30
N LEU A 70 -7.04 13.92 16.81
CA LEU A 70 -6.09 14.86 16.21
C LEU A 70 -6.29 14.97 14.70
N PHE A 71 -6.41 13.84 14.01
CA PHE A 71 -6.66 13.78 12.57
C PHE A 71 -8.10 13.40 12.31
N GLU A 72 -8.83 14.27 11.60
CA GLU A 72 -10.18 13.95 11.14
C GLU A 72 -10.20 12.64 10.33
N LYS A 73 -9.21 12.45 9.44
CA LYS A 73 -9.10 11.24 8.62
C LYS A 73 -7.69 11.05 8.06
N VAL A 74 -7.21 9.80 8.10
CA VAL A 74 -5.96 9.37 7.47
C VAL A 74 -6.19 8.08 6.68
N GLY A 75 -5.61 7.99 5.49
CA GLY A 75 -5.61 6.79 4.66
C GLY A 75 -4.18 6.41 4.28
N VAL A 76 -3.78 5.17 4.54
CA VAL A 76 -2.49 4.60 4.12
C VAL A 76 -2.77 3.26 3.45
N HIS A 77 -2.51 3.19 2.15
CA HIS A 77 -2.81 2.01 1.34
C HIS A 77 -1.53 1.46 0.73
N VAL A 78 -1.39 0.13 0.72
CA VAL A 78 -0.34 -0.55 -0.05
C VAL A 78 -0.97 -1.61 -0.92
N SER A 79 -0.52 -1.72 -2.16
CA SER A 79 -1.01 -2.71 -3.11
C SER A 79 0.15 -3.34 -3.85
N THR A 80 0.05 -4.64 -4.11
CA THR A 80 0.93 -5.37 -5.01
C THR A 80 0.03 -6.02 -6.04
N VAL A 81 0.02 -5.48 -7.25
CA VAL A 81 -0.83 -5.95 -8.36
C VAL A 81 0.03 -6.46 -9.48
N PHE A 82 -0.45 -7.50 -10.14
CA PHE A 82 0.19 -8.09 -11.31
C PHE A 82 -0.89 -8.58 -12.27
N GLY A 83 -0.52 -8.77 -13.52
CA GLY A 83 -1.43 -9.24 -14.55
C GLY A 83 -0.89 -9.05 -15.95
N THR A 84 -1.80 -8.88 -16.90
CA THR A 84 -1.47 -8.68 -18.31
C THR A 84 -2.31 -7.54 -18.87
N PHE A 85 -1.68 -6.60 -19.56
CA PHE A 85 -2.37 -5.51 -20.24
C PHE A 85 -3.26 -6.04 -21.35
N THR A 86 -4.40 -5.38 -21.57
CA THR A 86 -5.20 -5.62 -22.78
C THR A 86 -4.42 -5.14 -24.01
N PRO A 87 -4.69 -5.67 -25.22
CA PRO A 87 -4.00 -5.23 -26.43
C PRO A 87 -4.10 -3.71 -26.69
N GLU A 88 -5.18 -3.08 -26.24
CA GLU A 88 -5.37 -1.63 -26.35
C GLU A 88 -4.52 -0.86 -25.33
N MET A 89 -4.43 -1.34 -24.09
CA MET A 89 -3.59 -0.73 -23.06
C MET A 89 -2.09 -0.91 -23.34
N ALA A 90 -1.71 -2.09 -23.86
CA ALA A 90 -0.33 -2.42 -24.20
C ALA A 90 0.27 -1.46 -25.25
N LYS A 91 -0.54 -0.92 -26.16
CA LYS A 91 -0.10 0.08 -27.16
C LYS A 91 0.37 1.39 -26.54
N ASN A 92 -0.13 1.73 -25.35
CA ASN A 92 0.14 2.99 -24.68
C ASN A 92 1.17 2.86 -23.55
N MET A 93 1.60 1.64 -23.21
CA MET A 93 2.52 1.39 -22.11
C MET A 93 3.91 1.01 -22.66
N PRO A 94 4.99 1.70 -22.26
CA PRO A 94 6.35 1.39 -22.71
C PRO A 94 6.72 -0.07 -22.42
N GLY A 95 7.22 -0.77 -23.44
CA GLY A 95 7.62 -2.19 -23.35
C GLY A 95 6.46 -3.20 -23.36
N ALA A 96 5.21 -2.76 -23.18
CA ALA A 96 4.07 -3.68 -23.07
C ALA A 96 3.64 -4.32 -24.40
N ALA A 97 4.09 -3.79 -25.54
CA ALA A 97 3.89 -4.42 -26.85
C ALA A 97 4.74 -5.69 -27.03
N GLU A 98 5.88 -5.77 -26.34
CA GLU A 98 6.81 -6.92 -26.38
C GLU A 98 6.50 -7.91 -25.27
N ASP A 99 6.25 -7.42 -24.05
CA ASP A 99 5.77 -8.21 -22.91
C ASP A 99 4.62 -7.49 -22.21
N PRO A 100 3.36 -7.93 -22.40
CA PRO A 100 2.22 -7.26 -21.80
C PRO A 100 2.06 -7.55 -20.29
N ARG A 101 2.94 -8.34 -19.68
CA ARG A 101 2.89 -8.65 -18.24
C ARG A 101 3.39 -7.47 -17.41
N PHE A 102 2.81 -7.31 -16.22
CA PHE A 102 3.29 -6.41 -15.17
C PHE A 102 3.27 -7.12 -13.82
#